data_AF-A0A645IAF5-F1
#
_entry.id   AF-A0A645IAF5-F1
#
_cell.length_a   1.000
_cell.length_b   1.000
_cell.length_c   1.000
_cell.angle_alpha   90.00
_cell.angle_beta   90.00
_cell.angle_gamma   90.00
#
_symmetry.space_group_name_H-M   'P 1'
#
loop_
_entity.id
_entity.type
_entity.pdbx_description
1 polymer ?
#
loop_
_entity_poly.entity_id
_entity_poly.type
_entity_poly.pdbx_seq_one_letter_code
_entity_poly.pdbx_strand_id
1 'polypeptide(L)'
;MCVAACSGQAIFLVNQDFDEEYATVTLPYEFLPLPKTKEIGMALDRSGKVVCTAEVLDIKTAKAFDKTNLLTIKVPKDMAMSARFYKKADVLV
;
A
#
# COMPACT_ATOMS: atom_id res chain seq x y z
N MET A 1 8.74 11.87 9.87
CA MET A 1 8.19 10.53 9.55
C MET A 1 8.88 10.05 8.28
N CYS A 2 9.70 8.98 8.33
CA CYS A 2 10.61 8.62 7.24
C CYS A 2 9.90 8.05 5.99
N VAL A 3 8.76 7.37 6.16
CA VAL A 3 8.03 6.73 5.05
C VAL A 3 7.51 7.75 4.03
N ALA A 4 7.03 8.91 4.48
CA ALA A 4 6.53 9.98 3.62
C ALA A 4 7.64 10.78 2.93
N ALA A 5 8.90 10.64 3.37
CA ALA A 5 10.04 11.35 2.81
C ALA A 5 10.93 10.44 1.94
N CYS A 6 10.54 9.16 1.77
CA CYS A 6 11.35 8.19 1.06
C CYS A 6 11.18 8.37 -0.46
N SER A 7 12.11 9.09 -1.10
CA SER A 7 12.12 9.29 -2.55
C SER A 7 12.19 7.99 -3.36
N GLY A 8 12.76 6.93 -2.78
CA GLY A 8 12.87 5.62 -3.44
C GLY A 8 11.69 4.68 -3.22
N GLN A 9 10.62 5.13 -2.55
CA GLN A 9 9.45 4.31 -2.19
C GLN A 9 9.82 2.97 -1.51
N ALA A 10 10.92 2.97 -0.73
CA ALA A 10 11.56 1.77 -0.21
C ALA A 10 11.23 1.46 1.26
N ILE A 11 10.59 2.41 1.96
CA ILE A 11 10.19 2.27 3.36
C ILE A 11 8.72 1.88 3.43
N PHE A 12 8.41 0.91 4.29
CA PHE A 12 7.06 0.38 4.51
C PHE A 12 6.80 0.30 6.01
N LEU A 13 5.60 0.66 6.45
CA LEU A 13 5.15 0.36 7.81
C LEU A 13 4.30 -0.89 7.75
N VAL A 14 4.76 -1.97 8.40
CA VAL A 14 4.04 -3.24 8.44
C VAL A 14 3.50 -3.43 9.84
N ASN A 15 2.19 -3.64 9.96
CA ASN A 15 1.54 -3.99 11.22
C ASN A 15 0.91 -5.38 11.10
N GLN A 16 1.53 -6.36 11.77
CA GLN A 16 1.07 -7.76 11.81
C GLN A 16 0.11 -8.03 12.98
N ASP A 17 -0.05 -7.09 13.91
CA ASP A 17 -0.96 -7.19 15.06
C ASP A 17 -2.37 -6.67 14.73
N PHE A 18 -2.65 -6.41 13.46
CA PHE A 18 -3.93 -5.88 13.00
C PHE A 18 -5.09 -6.88 13.18
N ASP A 19 -4.86 -8.15 12.88
CA ASP A 19 -5.84 -9.24 12.90
C ASP A 19 -5.10 -10.59 12.97
N GLU A 20 -5.79 -11.73 13.21
CA GLU A 20 -5.17 -13.06 13.20
C GLU A 20 -4.70 -13.47 11.80
N GLU A 21 -5.51 -13.25 10.76
CA GLU A 21 -5.25 -13.70 9.39
C GLU A 21 -4.65 -12.61 8.49
N TYR A 22 -4.85 -11.34 8.84
CA TYR A 22 -4.46 -10.20 8.01
C TYR A 22 -3.42 -9.30 8.70
N ALA A 23 -2.69 -8.58 7.85
CA ALA A 23 -1.78 -7.51 8.26
C ALA A 23 -2.10 -6.24 7.46
N THR A 24 -1.55 -5.11 7.90
CA THR A 24 -1.59 -3.87 7.12
C THR A 24 -0.19 -3.44 6.70
N VAL A 25 -0.12 -2.87 5.50
CA VAL A 25 1.11 -2.30 4.94
C VAL A 25 0.80 -0.85 4.54
N THR A 26 1.50 0.10 5.15
CA THR A 26 1.49 1.50 4.73
C THR A 26 2.70 1.77 3.84
N LEU A 27 2.45 2.28 2.64
CA LEU A 27 3.44 2.56 1.61
C LEU A 27 3.28 3.97 1.03
N PRO A 28 4.36 4.60 0.55
CA PRO A 28 4.25 5.83 -0.23
C PRO A 28 3.57 5.56 -1.57
N TYR A 29 2.66 6.46 -1.97
CA TYR A 29 1.83 6.32 -3.16
C TYR A 29 1.72 7.66 -3.89
N GLU A 30 2.13 7.68 -5.15
CA GLU A 30 2.28 8.90 -5.95
C GLU A 30 1.42 8.90 -7.23
N PHE A 31 0.61 7.87 -7.45
CA PHE A 31 -0.20 7.74 -8.65
C PHE A 31 -1.58 8.36 -8.50
N LEU A 32 -2.09 8.93 -9.60
CA LEU A 32 -3.44 9.47 -9.71
C LEU A 32 -4.24 8.69 -10.79
N PRO A 33 -5.57 8.58 -10.65
CA PRO A 33 -6.37 9.01 -9.50
C PRO A 33 -6.09 8.16 -8.27
N LEU A 34 -6.10 8.77 -7.08
CA LEU A 34 -5.93 8.04 -5.81
C LEU A 34 -6.97 6.93 -5.68
N PRO A 35 -6.63 5.79 -5.08
CA PRO A 35 -7.61 4.78 -4.71
C PRO A 35 -8.53 5.30 -3.61
N LYS A 36 -9.69 4.64 -3.46
CA LYS A 36 -10.65 4.95 -2.41
C LYS A 36 -10.57 3.91 -1.29
N THR A 37 -10.89 4.32 -0.07
CA THR A 37 -11.10 3.36 1.03
C THR A 37 -12.16 2.32 0.66
N LYS A 38 -11.93 1.07 1.06
CA LYS A 38 -12.67 -0.15 0.70
C LYS A 38 -12.53 -0.60 -0.76
N GLU A 39 -11.72 0.08 -1.57
CA GLU A 39 -11.42 -0.38 -2.92
C GLU A 39 -10.56 -1.65 -2.86
N ILE A 40 -10.89 -2.62 -3.72
CA ILE A 40 -10.16 -3.88 -3.85
C ILE A 40 -9.27 -3.81 -5.10
N GLY A 41 -8.00 -4.14 -4.92
CA GLY A 41 -7.02 -4.21 -5.99
C GLY A 41 -6.00 -5.31 -5.74
N MET A 42 -4.83 -5.19 -6.36
CA MET A 42 -3.75 -6.16 -6.25
C MET A 42 -2.55 -5.55 -5.56
N ALA A 43 -2.00 -6.26 -4.57
CA ALA A 43 -0.68 -5.99 -4.05
C ALA A 43 0.37 -6.60 -4.99
N LEU A 44 1.42 -5.84 -5.29
CA LEU A 44 2.55 -6.28 -6.09
C LEU A 44 3.83 -6.36 -5.24
N ASP A 45 4.77 -7.22 -5.64
CA ASP A 45 6.13 -7.23 -5.09
C ASP A 45 7.03 -6.13 -5.72
N ARG A 46 8.31 -6.12 -5.34
CA ARG A 46 9.30 -5.16 -5.87
C ARG A 46 9.59 -5.31 -7.37
N SER A 47 9.30 -6.46 -7.97
CA SER A 47 9.43 -6.70 -9.40
C SER A 47 8.19 -6.29 -10.20
N GLY A 48 7.10 -5.91 -9.49
CA GLY A 48 5.81 -5.61 -10.10
C GLY A 48 4.92 -6.84 -10.31
N LYS A 49 5.30 -8.01 -9.81
CA LYS A 49 4.47 -9.22 -9.89
C LYS A 49 3.38 -9.19 -8.83
N VAL A 50 2.17 -9.60 -9.20
CA VAL A 50 1.05 -9.76 -8.27
C VAL A 50 1.39 -10.79 -7.19
N VAL A 51 1.17 -10.43 -5.93
CA VAL A 51 1.35 -11.33 -4.78
C VAL A 51 0.02 -11.73 -4.12
N CYS A 52 -0.92 -10.80 -3.97
CA CYS A 52 -2.24 -11.08 -3.38
C CYS A 52 -3.25 -9.99 -3.70
N THR A 53 -4.53 -10.27 -3.39
CA THR A 53 -5.58 -9.24 -3.33
C THR A 53 -5.34 -8.34 -2.12
N ALA A 54 -5.61 -7.04 -2.29
CA ALA A 54 -5.47 -6.04 -1.25
C ALA A 54 -6.68 -5.13 -1.17
N GLU A 55 -7.10 -4.80 0.06
CA GLU A 55 -8.15 -3.80 0.32
C GLU A 55 -7.51 -2.50 0.81
N VAL A 56 -7.95 -1.37 0.28
CA VAL A 56 -7.48 -0.06 0.75
C VAL A 56 -8.20 0.33 2.03
N LEU A 57 -7.46 0.48 3.12
CA LEU A 57 -8.02 0.89 4.41
C LEU A 57 -7.95 2.40 4.63
N ASP A 58 -6.90 3.06 4.16
CA ASP A 58 -6.68 4.47 4.42
C ASP A 58 -5.77 5.12 3.37
N ILE A 59 -6.00 6.39 3.09
CA ILE A 59 -5.14 7.25 2.28
C ILE A 59 -4.89 8.53 3.06
N LYS A 60 -3.66 8.74 3.52
CA LYS A 60 -3.26 9.95 4.24
C LYS A 60 -2.49 10.90 3.33
N THR A 61 -2.93 12.15 3.34
CA THR A 61 -2.25 13.27 2.69
C THR A 61 -2.02 14.36 3.72
N ALA A 62 -0.82 14.92 3.78
CA ALA A 62 -0.51 16.05 4.63
C ALA A 62 0.47 17.00 3.93
N LYS A 63 0.44 18.28 4.27
CA LYS A 63 1.38 19.29 3.72
C LYS A 63 2.84 18.91 3.95
N ALA A 64 3.13 18.23 5.05
CA ALA A 64 4.46 17.76 5.40
C ALA A 64 4.94 16.55 4.59
N PHE A 65 4.09 15.90 3.79
CA PHE A 65 4.44 14.69 3.04
C PHE A 65 4.97 15.00 1.63
N ASP A 66 5.30 16.26 1.33
CA ASP A 66 5.86 16.69 0.04
C ASP A 66 5.18 16.06 -1.19
N LYS A 67 3.84 16.15 -1.23
CA LYS A 67 2.97 15.57 -2.27
C LYS A 67 2.98 14.04 -2.40
N THR A 68 3.68 13.34 -1.53
CA THR A 68 3.59 11.87 -1.39
C THR A 68 2.36 11.53 -0.55
N ASN A 69 1.50 10.63 -1.03
CA ASN A 69 0.39 10.11 -0.23
C ASN A 69 0.85 8.84 0.50
N LEU A 70 0.31 8.57 1.68
CA LEU A 70 0.52 7.30 2.35
C LEU A 70 -0.72 6.44 2.19
N LEU A 71 -0.56 5.32 1.50
CA LEU A 71 -1.61 4.35 1.27
C LEU A 71 -1.45 3.20 2.27
N THR A 72 -2.49 2.89 3.02
CA THR A 72 -2.54 1.70 3.89
C THR A 72 -3.45 0.65 3.26
N ILE A 73 -2.89 -0.53 3.01
CA ILE A 73 -3.62 -1.68 2.46
C ILE A 73 -3.68 -2.82 3.48
N LYS A 74 -4.79 -3.55 3.48
CA LYS A 74 -4.96 -4.83 4.15
C LYS A 74 -4.55 -5.95 3.20
N VAL A 75 -3.72 -6.87 3.67
CA VAL A 75 -3.23 -8.03 2.94
C VAL A 75 -3.21 -9.27 3.84
N PRO A 76 -3.23 -10.49 3.28
CA PRO A 76 -2.95 -11.70 4.06
C PRO A 76 -1.63 -11.57 4.84
N LYS A 77 -1.60 -12.07 6.08
CA LYS A 77 -0.46 -11.87 7.00
C LYS A 77 0.84 -12.46 6.46
N ASP A 78 0.77 -13.61 5.79
CA ASP A 78 1.91 -14.26 5.12
C ASP A 78 2.47 -13.45 3.93
N MET A 79 1.68 -12.54 3.37
CA MET A 79 2.06 -11.65 2.26
C MET A 79 2.54 -10.27 2.70
N ALA A 80 2.47 -9.93 3.99
CA ALA A 80 2.80 -8.60 4.52
C ALA A 80 4.25 -8.17 4.21
N MET A 81 5.17 -9.14 4.21
CA MET A 81 6.58 -8.91 3.88
C MET A 81 6.89 -8.95 2.37
N SER A 82 5.89 -9.20 1.53
CA SER A 82 6.02 -9.28 0.07
C SER A 82 5.28 -8.15 -0.65
N ALA A 83 4.16 -7.66 -0.09
CA ALA A 83 3.38 -6.56 -0.66
C ALA A 83 4.14 -5.22 -0.58
N ARG A 84 4.47 -4.64 -1.73
CA ARG A 84 5.31 -3.44 -1.86
C ARG A 84 4.72 -2.37 -2.77
N PHE A 85 3.61 -2.66 -3.44
CA PHE A 85 2.87 -1.69 -4.23
C PHE A 85 1.39 -2.07 -4.33
N TYR A 86 0.51 -1.13 -4.65
CA TYR A 86 -0.91 -1.37 -4.90
C TYR A 86 -1.29 -0.96 -6.33
N LYS A 87 -1.96 -1.86 -7.04
CA LYS A 87 -2.52 -1.61 -8.38
C LYS A 87 -4.04 -1.80 -8.35
N LYS A 88 -4.77 -0.83 -8.89
CA LYS A 88 -6.23 -0.92 -9.07
C LYS A 88 -6.59 -2.08 -10.00
N ALA A 89 -7.66 -2.80 -9.70
CA ALA A 89 -8.14 -3.92 -10.52
C ALA A 89 -8.49 -3.48 -11.96
N ASP A 90 -9.03 -2.26 -12.12
CA ASP A 90 -9.49 -1.72 -13.40
C ASP A 90 -8.36 -1.39 -14.41
N VAL A 91 -7.08 -1.57 -14.02
CA VAL A 91 -5.89 -1.33 -14.85
C VAL A 91 -5.26 -2.65 -15.32
N LEU A 92 -5.99 -3.77 -15.23
CA LEU A 92 -5.65 -5.04 -15.86
C LEU A 92 -6.27 -5.07 -17.27
N VAL A 93 -5.64 -4.36 -18.20
CA VAL A 93 -5.91 -4.45 -19.65
C VAL A 93 -4.65 -4.96 -20.33
#